data_AF-A0A526S3X1-F1
#
_entry.id   AF-A0A526S3X1-F1
#
_cell.length_a   1.000
_cell.length_b   1.000
_cell.length_c   1.000
_cell.angle_alpha   90.00
_cell.angle_beta   90.00
_cell.angle_gamma   90.00
#
_symmetry.space_group_name_H-M   'P 1'
#
loop_
_entity.id
_entity.type
_entity.pdbx_description
1 polymer ?
#
loop_
_entity_poly.entity_id
_entity_poly.type
_entity_poly.pdbx_seq_one_letter_code
_entity_poly.pdbx_strand_id
1 'polypeptide(L)'
;CLPASQQEILEKAAHFGIRGGLTMSLHDHRGRFAALTLASDQSRPPLLRSLTRYEKALQLVAISFHMHARRRLAEDRVVDGITLTPREFESLKWAARGKSAWDISQILGVSKRTVTFHLENAKAKLGVRTINQGVARLTASRQWRS
;
A
#
# COMPACT_ATOMS: atom_id res chain seq x y z
N CYS A 1 22.62 -22.30 15.90
CA CYS A 1 23.05 -22.30 14.48
C CYS A 1 21.81 -22.31 13.60
N LEU A 2 21.84 -21.61 12.45
CA LEU A 2 20.72 -21.61 11.51
C LEU A 2 20.56 -23.01 10.86
N PRO A 3 19.32 -23.47 10.55
CA PRO A 3 19.07 -24.68 9.77
C PRO A 3 19.71 -24.60 8.37
N ALA A 4 20.07 -25.75 7.79
CA ALA A 4 20.74 -25.85 6.49
C ALA A 4 19.99 -25.11 5.36
N SER A 5 18.66 -25.18 5.35
CA SER A 5 17.82 -24.46 4.37
C SER A 5 17.93 -22.94 4.48
N GLN A 6 18.12 -22.40 5.68
CA GLN A 6 18.32 -20.95 5.88
C GLN A 6 19.73 -20.52 5.47
N GLN A 7 20.74 -21.39 5.65
CA GLN A 7 22.11 -21.12 5.19
C GLN A 7 22.20 -21.08 3.67
N GLU A 8 21.56 -22.02 2.98
CA GLU A 8 21.54 -22.07 1.51
C GLU A 8 20.91 -20.80 0.89
N ILE A 9 19.84 -20.27 1.50
CA ILE A 9 19.22 -19.01 1.07
C ILE A 9 20.18 -17.83 1.22
N LEU A 10 20.90 -17.74 2.35
CA LEU A 10 21.87 -16.68 2.60
C LEU A 10 23.07 -16.77 1.63
N GLU A 11 23.52 -17.98 1.31
CA GLU A 11 24.58 -18.20 0.32
C GLU A 11 24.15 -17.75 -1.08
N LYS A 12 22.91 -18.07 -1.50
CA LYS A 12 22.35 -17.56 -2.76
C LYS A 12 22.27 -16.04 -2.77
N ALA A 13 21.79 -15.43 -1.69
CA ALA A 13 21.71 -13.97 -1.56
C ALA A 13 23.09 -13.30 -1.61
N ALA A 14 24.11 -13.95 -1.07
CA ALA A 14 25.50 -13.47 -1.10
C ALA A 14 26.07 -13.37 -2.53
N HIS A 15 25.61 -14.19 -3.47
CA HIS A 15 25.98 -14.09 -4.90
C HIS A 15 25.43 -12.82 -5.54
N PHE A 16 24.34 -12.26 -5.01
CA PHE A 16 23.74 -10.99 -5.43
C PHE A 16 24.21 -9.79 -4.58
N GLY A 17 25.30 -9.94 -3.81
CA GLY A 17 25.84 -8.86 -2.98
C GLY A 17 25.08 -8.61 -1.69
N ILE A 18 24.21 -9.52 -1.24
CA ILE A 18 23.50 -9.42 0.03
C ILE A 18 24.19 -10.34 1.04
N ARG A 19 25.24 -9.83 1.70
CA ARG A 19 26.05 -10.60 2.64
C ARG A 19 25.87 -10.21 4.11
N GLY A 20 25.13 -9.14 4.36
CA GLY A 20 24.75 -8.66 5.69
C GLY A 20 23.75 -7.51 5.58
N GLY A 21 23.18 -7.09 6.71
CA GLY A 21 22.24 -5.99 6.71
C GLY A 21 21.43 -5.85 7.99
N LEU A 22 20.52 -4.89 7.99
CA LEU A 22 19.53 -4.67 9.04
C LEU A 22 18.13 -4.72 8.41
N THR A 23 17.24 -5.49 9.02
CA THR A 23 15.82 -5.54 8.64
C THR A 23 14.99 -4.96 9.78
N MET A 24 14.26 -3.89 9.49
CA MET A 24 13.34 -3.25 10.43
C MET A 24 11.91 -3.64 10.08
N SER A 25 11.20 -4.20 11.05
CA SER A 25 9.77 -4.50 10.94
C SER A 25 8.94 -3.26 11.20
N LEU A 26 7.96 -3.03 10.33
CA LEU A 26 7.05 -1.90 10.35
C LEU A 26 5.62 -2.43 10.43
N HIS A 27 4.92 -2.05 11.49
CA HIS A 27 3.51 -2.37 11.67
C HIS A 27 2.73 -1.06 11.68
N ASP A 28 1.60 -1.02 10.97
CA ASP A 28 0.67 0.11 11.09
C ASP A 28 -0.50 -0.22 12.02
N HIS A 29 -1.27 0.81 12.38
CA HIS A 29 -2.43 0.70 13.26
C HIS A 29 -3.57 -0.16 12.66
N ARG A 30 -3.47 -0.58 11.39
CA ARG A 30 -4.45 -1.46 10.72
C ARG A 30 -3.98 -2.92 10.72
N GLY A 31 -2.92 -3.25 11.45
CA GLY A 31 -2.34 -4.59 11.51
C GLY A 31 -1.59 -4.99 10.24
N ARG A 32 -1.29 -4.04 9.33
CA ARG A 32 -0.53 -4.34 8.12
C ARG A 32 0.95 -4.38 8.45
N PHE A 33 1.62 -5.40 7.93
CA PHE A 33 3.05 -5.61 8.08
C PHE A 33 3.82 -5.13 6.85
N ALA A 34 4.97 -4.51 7.09
CA ALA A 34 6.00 -4.25 6.08
C ALA A 34 7.38 -4.42 6.73
N ALA A 35 8.39 -4.64 5.89
CA ALA A 35 9.77 -4.64 6.32
C ALA A 35 10.57 -3.69 5.44
N LEU A 36 11.49 -2.94 6.05
CA LEU A 36 12.54 -2.21 5.34
C LEU A 36 13.87 -2.90 5.62
N THR A 37 14.54 -3.36 4.56
CA THR A 37 15.84 -4.02 4.65
C THR A 37 16.91 -3.14 4.04
N LEU A 38 17.95 -2.86 4.82
CA LEU A 38 19.20 -2.28 4.35
C LEU A 38 20.19 -3.42 4.16
N ALA A 39 20.47 -3.76 2.90
CA ALA A 39 21.41 -4.81 2.52
C ALA A 39 22.80 -4.23 2.25
N SER A 40 23.83 -5.02 2.54
CA SER A 40 25.24 -4.69 2.34
C SER A 40 25.97 -5.91 1.79
N ASP A 41 26.88 -5.67 0.85
CA ASP A 41 27.84 -6.65 0.33
C ASP A 41 29.01 -6.88 1.29
N GLN A 42 29.18 -5.95 2.23
CA GLN A 42 30.14 -6.07 3.32
C GLN A 42 29.49 -6.78 4.51
N SER A 43 29.93 -8.00 4.81
CA SER A 43 29.67 -8.68 6.09
C SER A 43 30.55 -8.14 7.24
N ARG A 44 31.12 -6.94 7.10
CA ARG A 44 32.13 -6.45 8.05
C ARG A 44 31.46 -6.08 9.39
N PRO A 45 31.98 -6.57 10.54
CA PRO A 45 31.44 -6.27 11.87
C PRO A 45 31.23 -4.76 12.19
N PRO A 46 32.09 -3.82 11.73
CA PRO A 46 31.91 -2.38 12.01
C PRO A 46 30.64 -1.77 11.40
N LEU A 47 30.23 -2.21 10.20
CA LEU A 47 29.01 -1.71 9.55
C LEU A 47 27.78 -2.19 10.33
N LEU A 48 27.72 -3.48 10.65
CA LEU A 48 26.64 -4.05 11.45
C LEU A 48 26.54 -3.42 12.84
N ARG A 49 27.68 -3.13 13.49
CA ARG A 49 27.75 -2.38 14.76
C ARG A 49 27.26 -0.94 14.63
N SER A 50 27.52 -0.30 13.50
CA SER A 50 27.04 1.06 13.24
C SER A 50 25.54 1.07 12.98
N LEU A 51 25.02 0.10 12.23
CA LEU A 51 23.57 -0.05 11.99
C LEU A 51 22.81 -0.32 13.30
N THR A 52 23.34 -1.16 14.19
CA THR A 52 22.72 -1.39 15.51
C THR A 52 22.86 -0.18 16.44
N ARG A 53 23.96 0.58 16.37
CA ARG A 53 24.10 1.85 17.11
C ARG A 53 23.02 2.87 16.74
N TYR A 54 22.67 2.97 15.47
CA TYR A 54 21.67 3.92 14.97
C TYR A 54 20.29 3.31 14.76
N GLU A 55 20.03 2.11 15.29
CA GLU A 55 18.80 1.34 15.04
C GLU A 55 17.53 2.17 15.27
N LYS A 56 17.44 2.90 16.40
CA LYS A 56 16.29 3.76 16.71
C LYS A 56 16.09 4.89 15.70
N ALA A 57 17.17 5.52 15.23
CA ALA A 57 17.09 6.57 14.23
C ALA A 57 16.71 6.01 12.86
N LEU A 58 17.28 4.86 12.49
CA LEU A 58 16.92 4.13 11.28
C LEU A 58 15.46 3.68 11.31
N GLN A 59 14.94 3.27 12.48
CA GLN A 59 13.53 2.91 12.67
C GLN A 59 12.60 4.10 12.35
N LEU A 60 12.96 5.32 12.79
CA LEU A 60 12.20 6.53 12.46
C LEU A 60 12.24 6.86 10.96
N VAL A 61 13.41 6.71 10.33
CA VAL A 61 13.56 6.85 8.87
C VAL A 61 12.70 5.81 8.14
N ALA A 62 12.70 4.57 8.60
CA ALA A 62 11.94 3.47 8.03
C ALA A 62 10.42 3.72 8.12
N ILE A 63 9.92 4.17 9.26
CA ILE A 63 8.51 4.56 9.45
C ILE A 63 8.15 5.72 8.53
N SER A 64 8.97 6.77 8.49
CA SER A 64 8.73 7.95 7.67
C SER A 64 8.69 7.61 6.18
N PHE A 65 9.68 6.83 5.72
CA PHE A 65 9.74 6.31 4.36
C PHE A 65 8.51 5.45 4.04
N HIS A 66 8.13 4.52 4.93
CA HIS A 66 6.98 3.65 4.72
C HIS A 66 5.68 4.44 4.60
N MET A 67 5.46 5.42 5.47
CA MET A 67 4.28 6.29 5.41
C MET A 67 4.25 7.09 4.11
N HIS A 68 5.38 7.63 3.67
CA HIS A 68 5.48 8.38 2.42
C HIS A 68 5.28 7.49 1.18
N ALA A 69 5.95 6.35 1.14
CA ALA A 69 5.81 5.34 0.10
C ALA A 69 4.38 4.82 0.03
N ARG A 70 3.72 4.56 1.15
CA ARG A 70 2.30 4.18 1.20
C ARG A 70 1.40 5.25 0.60
N ARG A 71 1.59 6.52 0.96
CA ARG A 71 0.79 7.63 0.40
C ARG A 71 0.95 7.75 -1.11
N ARG A 72 2.14 7.48 -1.65
CA ARG A 72 2.42 7.61 -3.09
C ARG A 72 2.11 6.36 -3.91
N LEU A 73 2.37 5.18 -3.36
CA LEU A 73 2.36 3.91 -4.10
C LEU A 73 1.09 3.08 -3.85
N ALA A 74 0.46 3.22 -2.67
CA ALA A 74 -0.82 2.59 -2.43
C ALA A 74 -1.94 3.54 -2.85
N GLU A 75 -2.75 3.14 -3.84
CA GLU A 75 -4.09 3.69 -3.93
C GLU A 75 -4.82 3.26 -2.66
N ASP A 76 -4.88 4.17 -1.69
CA ASP A 76 -5.68 3.94 -0.49
C ASP A 76 -7.13 3.99 -0.93
N ARG A 77 -7.71 2.81 -1.18
CA ARG A 77 -9.10 2.61 -1.57
C ARG A 77 -10.06 2.84 -0.40
N VAL A 78 -9.66 3.70 0.53
CA VAL A 78 -10.39 4.00 1.75
C VAL A 78 -11.07 5.35 1.57
N VAL A 79 -12.39 5.33 1.71
CA VAL A 79 -13.27 6.50 1.65
C VAL A 79 -14.03 6.53 2.97
N ASP A 80 -13.88 7.61 3.74
CA ASP A 80 -14.44 7.77 5.08
C ASP A 80 -14.20 6.56 6.01
N GLY A 81 -12.98 6.02 5.99
CA GLY A 81 -12.61 4.86 6.81
C GLY A 81 -13.10 3.51 6.27
N ILE A 82 -13.92 3.48 5.22
CA ILE A 82 -14.43 2.25 4.59
C ILE A 82 -13.52 1.83 3.44
N THR A 83 -13.08 0.58 3.45
CA THR A 83 -12.26 0.01 2.37
C THR A 83 -13.14 -0.52 1.24
N LEU A 84 -12.98 0.03 0.05
CA LEU A 84 -13.63 -0.45 -1.17
C LEU A 84 -12.76 -1.49 -1.88
N THR A 85 -13.40 -2.38 -2.65
CA THR A 85 -12.69 -3.26 -3.58
C THR A 85 -12.03 -2.42 -4.70
N PRO A 86 -11.00 -2.94 -5.40
CA PRO A 86 -10.39 -2.21 -6.51
C PRO A 86 -11.42 -1.75 -7.56
N ARG A 87 -12.37 -2.61 -7.94
CA ARG A 87 -13.38 -2.27 -8.95
C ARG A 87 -14.44 -1.28 -8.45
N GLU A 88 -14.85 -1.37 -7.19
CA GLU A 88 -15.72 -0.37 -6.56
C GLU A 88 -15.05 1.02 -6.56
N PHE A 89 -13.79 1.07 -6.12
CA PHE A 89 -13.03 2.30 -6.04
C PHE A 89 -12.76 2.92 -7.42
N GLU A 90 -12.33 2.11 -8.40
CA GLU A 90 -12.10 2.57 -9.78
C GLU A 90 -13.38 3.12 -10.42
N SER A 91 -14.50 2.42 -10.27
CA SER A 91 -15.79 2.85 -10.80
C SER A 91 -16.22 4.18 -10.18
N LEU A 92 -16.12 4.31 -8.85
CA LEU A 92 -16.47 5.53 -8.13
C LEU A 92 -15.52 6.69 -8.48
N LYS A 93 -14.23 6.41 -8.69
CA LYS A 93 -13.20 7.40 -9.10
C LYS A 93 -13.47 7.97 -10.49
N TRP A 94 -13.93 7.16 -11.44
CA TRP A 94 -14.33 7.67 -12.74
C TRP A 94 -15.67 8.40 -12.72
N ALA A 95 -16.64 7.94 -11.92
CA ALA A 95 -17.87 8.67 -11.68
C ALA A 95 -17.60 10.06 -11.08
N ALA A 96 -16.65 10.17 -10.15
CA ALA A 96 -16.20 11.45 -9.59
C ALA A 96 -15.55 12.40 -10.61
N ARG A 97 -15.09 11.88 -11.75
CA ARG A 97 -14.59 12.65 -12.90
C ARG A 97 -15.67 12.94 -13.94
N GLY A 98 -16.94 12.71 -13.59
CA GLY A 98 -18.09 12.99 -14.46
C GLY A 98 -18.33 11.95 -15.56
N LYS A 99 -17.72 10.77 -15.49
CA LYS A 99 -17.93 9.71 -16.49
C LYS A 99 -19.24 8.97 -16.24
N SER A 100 -19.99 8.71 -17.30
CA SER A 100 -21.22 7.91 -17.22
C SER A 100 -20.89 6.42 -17.01
N ALA A 101 -21.84 5.62 -16.54
CA ALA A 101 -21.64 4.17 -16.40
C ALA A 101 -21.25 3.48 -17.72
N TRP A 102 -21.65 4.05 -18.86
CA TRP A 102 -21.24 3.56 -20.18
C TRP A 102 -19.78 3.91 -20.48
N ASP A 103 -19.36 5.17 -20.28
CA ASP A 103 -17.96 5.58 -20.48
C ASP A 103 -17.01 4.79 -19.58
N ILE A 104 -17.40 4.59 -18.31
CA ILE A 104 -16.64 3.80 -17.34
C ILE A 104 -16.50 2.36 -17.82
N SER A 105 -17.55 1.80 -18.45
CA SER A 105 -17.51 0.43 -18.96
C SER A 105 -16.49 0.30 -20.09
N GLN A 106 -16.42 1.30 -20.97
CA GLN A 106 -15.41 1.36 -22.03
C GLN A 106 -14.00 1.48 -21.45
N ILE A 107 -13.81 2.34 -20.43
CA ILE A 107 -12.51 2.54 -19.78
C ILE A 107 -12.02 1.28 -19.06
N LEU A 108 -12.92 0.57 -18.37
CA LEU A 108 -12.56 -0.59 -17.54
C LEU A 108 -12.60 -1.93 -18.30
N GLY A 109 -13.06 -1.94 -19.55
CA GLY A 109 -13.18 -3.16 -20.36
C GLY A 109 -14.22 -4.15 -19.81
N VAL A 110 -15.32 -3.65 -19.24
CA VAL A 110 -16.41 -4.48 -18.67
C VAL A 110 -17.78 -3.98 -19.14
N SER A 111 -18.85 -4.74 -18.85
CA SER A 111 -20.20 -4.32 -19.23
C SER A 111 -20.69 -3.12 -18.39
N LYS A 112 -21.58 -2.29 -18.96
CA LYS A 112 -22.27 -1.21 -18.21
C LYS A 112 -22.98 -1.75 -16.96
N ARG A 113 -23.59 -2.95 -17.04
CA ARG A 113 -24.23 -3.62 -15.91
C ARG A 113 -23.24 -3.92 -14.78
N THR A 114 -22.04 -4.39 -15.13
CA THR A 114 -20.95 -4.66 -14.17
C THR A 114 -20.50 -3.38 -13.48
N VAL A 115 -20.36 -2.28 -14.21
CA VAL A 115 -20.07 -0.96 -13.60
C VAL A 115 -21.15 -0.54 -12.62
N THR A 116 -22.43 -0.62 -13.03
CA THR A 116 -23.56 -0.29 -12.14
C THR A 116 -23.52 -1.13 -10.87
N PHE A 117 -23.25 -2.43 -10.98
CA PHE A 117 -23.12 -3.31 -9.82
C PHE A 117 -22.00 -2.86 -8.86
N HIS A 118 -20.82 -2.51 -9.37
CA HIS A 118 -19.73 -2.01 -8.53
C HIS A 118 -20.06 -0.67 -7.87
N LEU A 119 -20.73 0.24 -8.59
CA LEU A 119 -21.18 1.53 -8.04
C LEU A 119 -22.23 1.35 -6.94
N GLU A 120 -23.17 0.42 -7.12
CA GLU A 120 -24.19 0.10 -6.12
C GLU A 120 -23.59 -0.55 -4.87
N ASN A 121 -22.61 -1.44 -5.01
CA ASN A 121 -21.89 -2.01 -3.87
C ASN A 121 -21.07 -0.95 -3.12
N ALA A 122 -20.41 -0.04 -3.84
CA ALA A 122 -19.70 1.08 -3.22
C ALA A 122 -20.68 1.98 -2.44
N LYS A 123 -21.83 2.30 -3.04
CA LYS A 123 -22.91 3.07 -2.41
C LYS A 123 -23.40 2.42 -1.12
N ALA A 124 -23.68 1.11 -1.16
CA ALA A 124 -24.12 0.34 -0.01
C ALA A 124 -23.07 0.32 1.10
N LYS A 125 -21.79 0.07 0.78
CA LYS A 125 -20.68 0.08 1.75
C LYS A 125 -20.45 1.43 2.40
N LEU A 126 -20.63 2.51 1.64
CA LEU A 126 -20.53 3.87 2.17
C LEU A 126 -21.79 4.29 2.93
N GLY A 127 -22.88 3.53 2.90
CA GLY A 127 -24.13 3.91 3.57
C GLY A 127 -24.75 5.19 3.00
N VAL A 128 -24.63 5.42 1.70
CA VAL A 128 -25.20 6.58 1.00
C VAL A 128 -26.36 6.18 0.09
N ARG A 129 -27.22 7.12 -0.28
CA ARG A 129 -28.43 6.86 -1.08
C ARG A 129 -28.21 7.03 -2.58
N THR A 130 -27.22 7.82 -2.98
CA THR A 130 -26.93 8.11 -4.40
C THR A 130 -25.45 7.99 -4.71
N ILE A 131 -25.11 7.72 -5.97
CA ILE A 131 -23.72 7.71 -6.43
C ILE A 131 -23.07 9.08 -6.23
N ASN A 132 -23.81 10.18 -6.41
CA ASN A 132 -23.31 11.54 -6.17
C ASN A 132 -22.91 11.78 -4.72
N GLN A 133 -23.65 11.23 -3.75
CA GLN A 133 -23.23 11.27 -2.34
C GLN A 133 -21.96 10.45 -2.11
N GLY A 134 -21.82 9.29 -2.76
CA GLY A 134 -20.60 8.49 -2.72
C GLY A 134 -19.40 9.22 -3.32
N VAL A 135 -19.60 9.93 -4.44
CA VAL A 135 -18.62 10.79 -5.07
C VAL A 135 -18.20 11.91 -4.12
N ALA A 136 -19.16 12.61 -3.50
CA ALA A 136 -18.87 13.70 -2.56
C ALA A 136 -18.01 13.23 -1.38
N ARG A 137 -18.28 12.05 -0.82
CA ARG A 137 -17.45 11.44 0.23
C ARG A 137 -16.04 11.10 -0.27
N LEU A 138 -15.91 10.53 -1.47
CA LEU A 138 -14.62 10.25 -2.08
C LEU A 138 -13.78 11.53 -2.24
N THR A 139 -14.37 12.64 -2.71
CA THR A 139 -13.64 13.92 -2.83
C THR A 139 -13.28 14.53 -1.48
N ALA A 140 -14.19 14.50 -0.50
CA ALA A 140 -13.93 14.99 0.85
C ALA A 140 -12.80 14.22 1.54
N SER A 141 -12.75 12.89 1.39
CA SER A 141 -11.68 12.04 1.93
C SER A 141 -10.29 12.32 1.34
N ARG A 142 -10.22 12.95 0.16
CA ARG A 142 -8.97 13.37 -0.48
C ARG A 142 -8.49 14.74 0.01
N GLN A 143 -9.40 15.66 0.33
CA GLN A 143 -9.06 17.02 0.79
C GLN A 143 -8.44 17.04 2.19
N TRP A 144 -8.85 16.13 3.09
CA TRP A 144 -8.26 15.99 4.44
C TRP A 144 -6.79 15.52 4.46
N ARG A 145 -6.24 15.09 3.32
CA ARG A 145 -4.86 14.57 3.21
C ARG A 145 -3.83 15.60 2.71
N SER A 146 -4.24 16.86 2.53
CA SER A 146 -3.40 17.98 2.07
C SER A 146 -2.88 18.78 3.26
#